data_AF-I9WI05-F1
#
_entry.id   AF-I9WI05-F1
#
_cell.length_a   1.000
_cell.length_b   1.000
_cell.length_c   1.000
_cell.angle_alpha   90.00
_cell.angle_beta   90.00
_cell.angle_gamma   90.00
#
_symmetry.space_group_name_H-M   'P 1'
#
loop_
_entity.id
_entity.type
_entity.pdbx_description
1 polymer ?
#
loop_
_entity_poly.entity_id
_entity_poly.type
_entity_poly.pdbx_seq_one_letter_code
_entity_poly.pdbx_strand_id
1 'polypeptide(L)'
;MTMSGETGPLWTQDQAIAYEAALEAINDVIAGYSEQIDAEENRAAPDALHLAMLRLRTRQAAAVRHALDVTDTASVDQVLREYSAMVRARDAAETSALAA
;
A
#
# COMPACT_ATOMS: atom_id res chain seq x y z
N MET A 1 29.72 -20.87 31.50
CA MET A 1 29.16 -21.00 30.15
C MET A 1 27.90 -20.16 30.11
N THR A 2 28.06 -18.89 29.78
CA THR A 2 26.98 -17.90 29.69
C THR A 2 26.71 -17.70 28.21
N MET A 3 25.61 -18.26 27.71
CA MET A 3 25.12 -17.95 26.36
C MET A 3 24.61 -16.51 26.41
N SER A 4 25.39 -15.57 25.87
CA SER A 4 24.92 -14.23 25.57
C SER A 4 23.68 -14.36 24.68
N GLY A 5 22.51 -13.98 25.19
CA GLY A 5 21.27 -14.01 24.42
C GLY A 5 21.43 -13.17 23.16
N GLU A 6 21.02 -13.72 22.02
CA GLU A 6 21.00 -13.01 20.75
C GLU A 6 20.10 -11.76 20.88
N THR A 7 20.71 -10.57 20.92
CA THR A 7 20.03 -9.27 20.96
C THR A 7 19.56 -8.82 19.57
N GLY A 8 19.16 -9.75 18.73
CA GLY A 8 18.71 -9.50 17.36
C GLY A 8 17.21 -9.22 17.27
N PRO A 9 16.74 -8.60 16.17
CA PRO A 9 15.31 -8.52 15.89
C PRO A 9 14.68 -9.92 15.82
N LEU A 10 13.40 -10.03 16.17
CA LEU A 10 12.65 -11.30 16.15
C LEU A 10 12.31 -11.79 14.73
N TRP A 11 12.73 -11.05 13.71
CA TRP A 11 12.47 -11.34 12.30
C TRP A 11 13.79 -11.49 11.54
N THR A 12 13.74 -12.31 10.50
CA THR A 12 14.83 -12.51 9.55
C THR A 12 14.99 -11.30 8.63
N GLN A 13 16.13 -11.24 7.93
CA GLN A 13 16.34 -10.21 6.90
C GLN A 13 15.32 -10.31 5.77
N ASP A 14 14.98 -11.53 5.32
CA ASP A 14 13.98 -11.73 4.26
C ASP A 14 12.59 -11.25 4.70
N GLN A 15 12.21 -11.50 5.96
CA GLN A 15 10.96 -10.96 6.53
C GLN A 15 10.95 -9.43 6.54
N ALA A 16 12.07 -8.79 6.91
CA ALA A 16 12.18 -7.33 6.86
C ALA A 16 12.03 -6.80 5.43
N ILE A 17 12.68 -7.43 4.45
CA ILE A 17 12.60 -7.03 3.04
C ILE A 17 11.17 -7.15 2.52
N ALA A 18 10.50 -8.27 2.77
CA ALA A 18 9.13 -8.50 2.34
C ALA A 18 8.16 -7.50 2.99
N TYR A 19 8.35 -7.23 4.29
CA TYR A 19 7.55 -6.27 5.02
C TYR A 19 7.70 -4.84 4.49
N GLU A 20 8.93 -4.36 4.27
CA GLU A 20 9.16 -3.03 3.69
C GLU A 20 8.60 -2.92 2.27
N ALA A 21 8.76 -3.96 1.44
CA ALA A 21 8.15 -3.99 0.10
C ALA A 21 6.62 -3.91 0.16
N ALA A 22 5.99 -4.56 1.15
CA ALA A 22 4.56 -4.47 1.37
C ALA A 22 4.14 -3.05 1.79
N LEU A 23 4.88 -2.42 2.70
CA LEU A 23 4.63 -1.03 3.11
C LEU A 23 4.76 -0.05 1.95
N GLU A 24 5.78 -0.22 1.10
CA GLU A 24 5.99 0.60 -0.10
C GLU A 24 4.80 0.47 -1.05
N ALA A 25 4.38 -0.76 -1.38
CA ALA A 25 3.23 -1.00 -2.24
C ALA A 25 1.92 -0.39 -1.68
N ILE A 26 1.71 -0.42 -0.36
CA ILE A 26 0.56 0.24 0.26
C ILE A 26 0.65 1.77 0.14
N ASN A 27 1.83 2.34 0.38
CA ASN A 27 2.04 3.78 0.26
C ASN A 27 1.81 4.26 -1.17
N ASP A 28 2.23 3.50 -2.18
CA ASP A 28 2.00 3.82 -3.59
C ASP A 28 0.50 3.83 -3.95
N VAL A 29 -0.27 2.90 -3.40
CA VAL A 29 -1.74 2.88 -3.54
C VAL A 29 -2.37 4.09 -2.85
N ILE A 30 -1.92 4.45 -1.64
CA ILE A 30 -2.39 5.64 -0.92
C ILE A 30 -2.08 6.92 -1.71
N ALA A 31 -0.88 7.02 -2.28
CA ALA A 31 -0.48 8.14 -3.13
C ALA A 31 -1.38 8.25 -4.36
N GLY A 32 -1.66 7.13 -5.05
CA GLY A 32 -2.55 7.10 -6.20
C GLY A 32 -3.99 7.53 -5.88
N TYR A 33 -4.54 7.14 -4.73
CA TYR A 33 -5.85 7.65 -4.31
C TYR A 33 -5.81 9.12 -3.92
N SER A 34 -4.73 9.58 -3.29
CA SER A 34 -4.56 11.00 -2.94
C SER A 34 -4.52 11.89 -4.18
N GLU A 35 -3.81 11.46 -5.23
CA GLU A 35 -3.78 12.15 -6.52
C GLU A 35 -5.17 12.18 -7.19
N GLN A 36 -5.90 11.07 -7.18
CA GLN A 36 -7.27 11.04 -7.72
C GLN A 36 -8.23 11.93 -6.93
N ILE A 37 -8.06 12.01 -5.60
CA ILE A 37 -8.83 12.94 -4.75
C ILE A 37 -8.54 14.37 -5.15
N ASP A 38 -7.27 14.76 -5.27
CA ASP A 38 -6.89 16.11 -5.66
C ASP A 38 -7.44 16.46 -7.06
N ALA A 39 -7.30 15.55 -8.02
CA ALA A 39 -7.87 15.73 -9.36
C ALA A 39 -9.39 15.93 -9.34
N GLU A 40 -10.12 15.13 -8.56
CA GLU A 40 -11.58 15.23 -8.45
C GLU A 40 -12.03 16.50 -7.70
N GLU A 41 -11.35 16.88 -6.63
CA GLU A 41 -11.62 18.11 -5.87
C GLU A 41 -11.44 19.37 -6.72
N ASN A 42 -10.51 19.34 -7.69
CA ASN A 42 -10.24 20.45 -8.60
C ASN A 42 -11.13 20.48 -9.87
N ARG A 43 -12.06 19.53 -10.04
CA ARG A 43 -13.00 19.55 -11.18
C ARG A 43 -14.02 20.69 -11.05
N ALA A 44 -14.52 21.17 -12.19
CA ALA A 44 -15.56 22.21 -12.22
C ALA A 44 -16.86 21.81 -11.49
N ALA A 45 -17.17 20.51 -11.45
CA ALA A 45 -18.26 19.94 -10.68
C ALA A 45 -17.80 18.61 -10.06
N PRO A 46 -17.22 18.63 -8.83
CA PRO A 46 -16.76 17.43 -8.15
C PRO A 46 -17.90 16.46 -7.83
N ASP A 47 -17.67 15.16 -8.03
CA ASP A 47 -18.56 14.08 -7.65
C ASP A 47 -18.31 13.69 -6.18
N ALA A 48 -19.23 14.09 -5.32
CA ALA A 48 -19.15 13.82 -3.88
C ALA A 48 -19.15 12.32 -3.53
N LEU A 49 -19.85 11.48 -4.31
CA LEU A 49 -19.87 10.04 -4.07
C LEU A 49 -18.52 9.42 -4.46
N HIS A 50 -17.96 9.86 -5.58
CA HIS A 50 -16.63 9.43 -6.01
C HIS A 50 -15.55 9.80 -4.98
N LEU A 51 -15.54 11.06 -4.51
CA LEU A 51 -14.64 11.52 -3.46
C LEU A 51 -14.78 10.72 -2.16
N ALA A 52 -16.02 10.47 -1.72
CA ALA A 52 -16.27 9.67 -0.53
C ALA A 52 -15.70 8.25 -0.69
N MET A 53 -15.81 7.67 -1.88
CA MET A 53 -15.25 6.35 -2.17
C MET A 53 -13.72 6.38 -2.14
N LEU A 54 -13.07 7.31 -2.84
CA LEU A 54 -11.61 7.43 -2.84
C LEU A 54 -11.07 7.58 -1.40
N ARG A 55 -11.66 8.47 -0.60
CA ARG A 55 -11.29 8.68 0.81
C ARG A 55 -11.49 7.43 1.67
N LEU A 56 -12.53 6.63 1.41
CA LEU A 56 -12.72 5.35 2.11
C LEU A 56 -11.63 4.35 1.74
N ARG A 57 -11.23 4.27 0.46
CA ARG A 57 -10.13 3.40 0.01
C ARG A 57 -8.78 3.81 0.61
N THR A 58 -8.47 5.10 0.66
CA THR A 58 -7.26 5.61 1.34
C THR A 58 -7.22 5.20 2.80
N ARG A 59 -8.33 5.36 3.54
CA ARG A 59 -8.41 4.94 4.95
C ARG A 59 -8.27 3.43 5.12
N GLN A 60 -8.85 2.63 4.22
CA GLN A 60 -8.70 1.18 4.23
C GLN A 60 -7.23 0.78 4.05
N ALA A 61 -6.53 1.36 3.08
CA ALA A 61 -5.11 1.11 2.85
C ALA A 61 -4.25 1.51 4.05
N ALA A 62 -4.51 2.67 4.65
CA ALA A 62 -3.82 3.10 5.87
C ALA A 62 -4.07 2.13 7.05
N ALA A 63 -5.29 1.62 7.20
CA ALA A 63 -5.62 0.65 8.24
C ALA A 63 -4.85 -0.67 8.05
N VAL A 64 -4.75 -1.18 6.81
CA VAL A 64 -3.94 -2.37 6.50
C VAL A 64 -2.48 -2.13 6.83
N ARG A 65 -1.92 -0.99 6.43
CA ARG A 65 -0.55 -0.59 6.78
C ARG A 65 -0.31 -0.61 8.29
N HIS A 66 -1.24 -0.06 9.08
CA HIS A 66 -1.12 0.00 10.53
C HIS A 66 -1.26 -1.35 11.23
N ALA A 67 -1.96 -2.31 10.61
CA ALA A 67 -2.17 -3.64 11.16
C ALA A 67 -1.09 -4.65 10.77
N LEU A 68 -0.20 -4.30 9.84
CA LEU A 68 0.81 -5.22 9.33
C LEU A 68 1.90 -5.47 10.38
N ASP A 69 2.30 -6.73 10.52
CA ASP A 69 3.36 -7.16 11.43
C ASP A 69 4.45 -7.89 10.65
N VAL A 70 5.71 -7.50 10.85
CA VAL A 70 6.89 -8.07 10.16
C VAL A 70 7.08 -9.57 10.41
N THR A 71 6.58 -10.09 11.53
CA THR A 71 6.67 -11.51 11.89
C THR A 71 5.53 -12.35 11.32
N ASP A 72 4.44 -11.73 10.85
CA ASP A 72 3.34 -12.41 10.16
C ASP A 72 3.60 -12.49 8.66
N THR A 73 4.45 -13.44 8.29
CA THR A 73 4.85 -13.67 6.89
C THR A 73 3.65 -13.92 5.96
N ALA A 74 2.60 -14.60 6.44
CA ALA A 74 1.44 -14.88 5.60
C ALA A 74 0.68 -13.61 5.24
N SER A 75 0.45 -12.73 6.22
CA SER A 75 -0.21 -11.44 6.01
C SER A 75 0.66 -10.51 5.16
N VAL A 76 1.97 -10.44 5.43
CA VAL A 76 2.92 -9.63 4.64
C VAL A 76 2.91 -10.04 3.17
N ASP A 77 3.02 -11.33 2.89
CA ASP A 77 3.05 -11.84 1.52
C ASP A 77 1.72 -11.60 0.80
N GLN A 78 0.60 -11.73 1.50
CA GLN A 78 -0.71 -11.44 0.93
C GLN A 78 -0.83 -9.95 0.58
N VAL A 79 -0.51 -9.06 1.52
CA VAL A 79 -0.58 -7.62 1.31
C VAL A 79 0.35 -7.17 0.19
N LEU A 80 1.59 -7.68 0.15
CA LEU A 80 2.51 -7.40 -0.94
C LEU A 80 1.92 -7.79 -2.30
N ARG A 81 1.38 -9.02 -2.43
CA ARG A 81 0.77 -9.46 -3.69
C ARG A 81 -0.40 -8.58 -4.12
N GLU A 82 -1.32 -8.30 -3.20
CA GLU A 82 -2.55 -7.55 -3.48
C GLU A 82 -2.25 -6.10 -3.84
N TYR A 83 -1.48 -5.39 -3.02
CA TYR A 83 -1.22 -3.97 -3.22
C TYR A 83 -0.29 -3.74 -4.41
N SER A 84 0.73 -4.57 -4.65
CA SER A 84 1.51 -4.45 -5.88
C SER A 84 0.69 -4.75 -7.14
N ALA A 85 -0.34 -5.60 -7.07
CA ALA A 85 -1.25 -5.82 -8.19
C ALA A 85 -2.12 -4.58 -8.47
N MET A 86 -2.55 -3.87 -7.42
CA MET A 86 -3.28 -2.60 -7.56
C MET A 86 -2.42 -1.52 -8.22
N VAL A 87 -1.15 -1.39 -7.80
CA VAL A 87 -0.19 -0.46 -8.43
C VAL A 87 -0.04 -0.77 -9.91
N ARG A 88 0.28 -2.03 -10.27
CA ARG A 88 0.41 -2.44 -11.68
C ARG A 88 -0.86 -2.18 -12.51
N ALA A 89 -2.04 -2.41 -11.92
CA ALA A 89 -3.30 -2.16 -12.60
C ALA A 89 -3.51 -0.66 -12.87
N ARG A 90 -3.14 0.21 -11.92
CA ARG A 90 -3.16 1.67 -12.11
C ARG A 90 -2.20 2.09 -13.22
N ASP A 91 -0.92 1.68 -13.13
CA ASP A 91 0.11 2.09 -14.09
C ASP A 91 -0.23 1.63 -15.53
N ALA A 92 -0.84 0.45 -15.66
CA ALA A 92 -1.34 -0.04 -16.95
C ALA A 92 -2.52 0.79 -17.50
N ALA A 93 -3.41 1.26 -16.63
CA ALA A 93 -4.52 2.13 -17.02
C ALA A 93 -4.02 3.51 -17.46
N GLU A 94 -3.05 4.09 -16.74
CA GLU A 94 -2.40 5.36 -17.09
C GLU A 94 -1.68 5.27 -18.44
N THR A 95 -0.91 4.19 -18.64
CA THR A 95 -0.24 3.91 -19.92
C THR A 95 -1.24 3.82 -21.07
N SER A 96 -2.38 3.16 -20.84
CA SER A 96 -3.44 3.02 -21.85
C SER A 96 -4.10 4.36 -22.17
N ALA A 97 -4.30 5.23 -21.18
CA ALA A 97 -4.86 6.56 -21.37
C ALA A 97 -3.93 7.50 -22.15
N LEU A 98 -2.61 7.39 -21.97
CA LEU A 98 -1.61 8.16 -22.71
C LEU A 98 -1.48 7.73 -24.18
N ALA A 99 -1.89 6.52 -24.52
CA ALA A 99 -1.81 5.95 -25.87
C ALA A 99 -3.07 6.17 -26.73
N ALA A 100 -4.15 6.70 -26.14
CA ALA A 100 -5.45 6.95 -26.80
C ALA A 100 -5.60 8.42 -27.24
#